data_AF-A0AAU0LQM0-F1
#
_entry.id   AF-A0AAU0LQM0-F1
#
_cell.length_a   1.000
_cell.length_b   1.000
_cell.length_c   1.000
_cell.angle_alpha   90.00
_cell.angle_beta   90.00
_cell.angle_gamma   90.00
#
_symmetry.space_group_name_H-M   'P 1'
#
loop_
_entity.id
_entity.type
_entity.pdbx_description
1 polymer ?
#
loop_
_entity_poly.entity_id
_entity_poly.type
_entity_poly.pdbx_seq_one_letter_code
_entity_poly.pdbx_strand_id
1 'polypeptide(L)'
;MKHSEKLDLLLKSFYNNRFNGKIEISKNKYESVIPLSNEREFSLLIKRLQDDGYIKAFMATGGEGLVDITSRGIEYCEEDSYSYRGSSIITNNYSISVNNSHGISIVNSSTNVNVNISNIDDIKKKIEQLVNVVQTTSDISHNNKKEMIECIDEIKTSLDQDKKPKFAFDALLAMANNFAGISTLAIEIGKLIFGG
;
A
#
# COMPACT_ATOMS: atom_id res chain seq x y z
N MET A 1 20.45 -18.73 -13.06
CA MET A 1 19.48 -17.67 -12.75
C MET A 1 18.22 -17.91 -13.55
N LYS A 2 17.05 -17.85 -12.92
CA LYS A 2 15.75 -18.10 -13.60
C LYS A 2 15.41 -16.92 -14.53
N HIS A 3 14.60 -17.15 -15.56
CA HIS A 3 14.15 -16.07 -16.46
C HIS A 3 13.36 -14.97 -15.73
N SER A 4 12.57 -15.33 -14.71
CA SER A 4 11.83 -14.37 -13.87
C SER A 4 12.77 -13.42 -13.13
N GLU A 5 13.85 -13.95 -12.53
CA GLU A 5 14.85 -13.15 -11.82
C GLU A 5 15.60 -12.20 -12.78
N LYS A 6 15.86 -12.63 -14.03
CA LYS A 6 16.43 -11.77 -15.08
C LYS A 6 15.51 -10.61 -15.43
N LEU A 7 14.21 -10.85 -15.54
CA LEU A 7 13.21 -9.82 -15.82
C LEU A 7 13.11 -8.80 -14.67
N ASP A 8 13.10 -9.29 -13.42
CA ASP A 8 13.03 -8.43 -12.23
C ASP A 8 14.24 -7.51 -12.11
N LEU A 9 15.45 -8.05 -12.29
CA LEU A 9 16.68 -7.25 -12.23
C LEU A 9 16.72 -6.22 -13.36
N LEU A 10 16.24 -6.57 -14.55
CA LEU A 10 16.19 -5.67 -15.70
C LEU A 10 15.20 -4.52 -15.45
N LEU A 11 14.00 -4.85 -14.99
CA LEU A 11 12.96 -3.88 -14.67
C LEU A 11 13.40 -2.92 -13.55
N LYS A 12 14.01 -3.44 -12.47
CA LYS A 12 14.60 -2.62 -11.39
C LYS A 12 15.72 -1.71 -11.90
N SER A 13 16.52 -2.19 -12.84
CA SER A 13 17.59 -1.38 -13.42
C SER A 13 17.05 -0.23 -14.28
N PHE A 14 15.92 -0.44 -14.98
CA PHE A 14 15.21 0.65 -15.66
C PHE A 14 14.59 1.63 -14.67
N TYR A 15 13.92 1.11 -13.65
CA TYR A 15 13.34 1.93 -12.58
C TYR A 15 14.37 2.85 -11.92
N ASN A 16 15.58 2.37 -11.63
CA ASN A 16 16.65 3.19 -11.04
C ASN A 16 17.15 4.32 -11.96
N ASN A 17 17.00 4.16 -13.28
CA ASN A 17 17.43 5.15 -14.27
C ASN A 17 16.28 6.06 -14.74
N ARG A 18 15.06 5.91 -14.20
CA ARG A 18 13.86 6.64 -14.66
C ARG A 18 13.95 8.17 -14.56
N PHE A 19 14.77 8.68 -13.63
CA PHE A 19 14.92 10.13 -13.42
C PHE A 19 15.94 10.77 -14.36
N ASN A 20 16.69 9.98 -15.13
CA ASN A 20 17.72 10.47 -16.05
C ASN A 20 17.16 10.81 -17.44
N GLY A 21 15.83 10.83 -17.60
CA GLY A 21 15.16 11.00 -18.89
C GLY A 21 14.98 9.67 -19.61
N LYS A 22 15.15 9.66 -20.94
CA LYS A 22 14.97 8.43 -21.74
C LYS A 22 16.10 7.45 -21.45
N ILE A 23 15.76 6.21 -21.12
CA ILE A 23 16.74 5.19 -20.74
C ILE A 23 17.29 4.57 -22.02
N GLU A 24 18.54 4.90 -22.35
CA GLU A 24 19.28 4.18 -23.39
C GLU A 24 19.57 2.76 -22.93
N ILE A 25 19.16 1.80 -23.76
CA ILE A 25 19.38 0.38 -23.54
C ILE A 25 20.35 -0.18 -24.58
N SER A 26 21.38 -0.87 -24.09
CA SER A 26 22.29 -1.68 -24.89
C SER A 26 22.74 -2.86 -24.03
N LYS A 27 23.00 -4.01 -24.66
CA LYS A 27 23.44 -5.23 -23.94
C LYS A 27 24.65 -4.95 -23.04
N ASN A 28 25.63 -4.23 -23.57
CA ASN A 28 26.89 -3.91 -22.88
C ASN A 28 26.67 -3.14 -21.57
N LYS A 29 25.61 -2.31 -21.50
CA LYS A 29 25.28 -1.52 -20.31
C LYS A 29 24.67 -2.36 -19.18
N TYR A 30 24.06 -3.49 -19.50
CA TYR A 30 23.34 -4.34 -18.54
C TYR A 30 23.99 -5.72 -18.32
N GLU A 31 25.02 -6.07 -19.10
CA GLU A 31 25.81 -7.30 -18.90
C GLU A 31 26.47 -7.39 -17.52
N SER A 32 26.87 -6.25 -16.95
CA SER A 32 27.45 -6.21 -15.60
C SER A 32 26.42 -6.45 -14.49
N VAL A 33 25.14 -6.29 -14.79
CA VAL A 33 24.03 -6.39 -13.83
C VAL A 33 23.28 -7.71 -13.99
N ILE A 34 23.20 -8.23 -15.21
CA ILE A 34 22.42 -9.42 -15.56
C ILE A 34 23.29 -10.32 -16.43
N PRO A 35 23.50 -11.60 -16.03
CA PRO A 35 24.19 -12.57 -16.88
C PRO A 35 23.33 -12.87 -18.12
N LEU A 36 23.66 -12.22 -19.23
CA LEU A 36 23.05 -12.38 -20.55
C LEU A 36 23.89 -13.33 -21.40
N SER A 37 23.25 -14.31 -22.01
CA SER A 37 23.93 -15.34 -22.82
C SER A 37 24.18 -14.85 -24.25
N ASN A 38 23.31 -13.99 -24.78
CA ASN A 38 23.44 -13.38 -26.11
C ASN A 38 22.48 -12.17 -26.27
N GLU A 39 22.64 -11.40 -27.35
CA GLU A 39 21.77 -10.24 -27.68
C GLU A 39 20.31 -10.61 -27.93
N ARG A 40 20.06 -11.83 -28.41
CA ARG A 40 18.71 -12.33 -28.66
C ARG A 40 17.96 -12.55 -27.35
N GLU A 41 18.64 -13.05 -26.32
CA GLU A 41 18.08 -13.20 -24.97
C GLU A 41 17.71 -11.84 -24.39
N PHE A 42 18.59 -10.83 -24.51
CA PHE A 42 18.28 -9.47 -24.07
C PHE A 42 17.04 -8.92 -24.78
N SER A 43 16.97 -9.04 -26.10
CA SER A 43 15.82 -8.60 -26.91
C SER A 43 14.51 -9.30 -26.51
N LEU A 44 14.57 -10.59 -26.19
CA LEU A 44 13.41 -11.35 -25.72
C LEU A 44 12.93 -10.90 -24.34
N LEU A 45 13.85 -10.56 -23.42
CA LEU A 45 13.50 -10.04 -22.10
C LEU A 45 12.84 -8.67 -22.21
N ILE A 46 13.38 -7.77 -23.05
CA ILE A 46 12.77 -6.46 -23.33
C ILE A 46 11.38 -6.61 -23.92
N LYS A 47 11.25 -7.47 -24.95
CA LYS A 47 9.96 -7.76 -25.56
C LYS A 47 8.96 -8.30 -24.55
N ARG A 48 9.40 -9.19 -23.66
CA ARG A 48 8.52 -9.75 -22.64
C ARG A 48 8.04 -8.69 -21.64
N LEU A 49 8.92 -7.82 -21.16
CA LEU A 49 8.54 -6.70 -20.28
C LEU A 49 7.56 -5.74 -20.98
N GLN A 50 7.72 -5.54 -22.29
CA GLN A 50 6.83 -4.73 -23.10
C GLN A 50 5.46 -5.39 -23.31
N ASP A 51 5.44 -6.68 -23.65
CA ASP A 51 4.21 -7.47 -23.83
C ASP A 51 3.41 -7.55 -22.52
N ASP A 52 4.11 -7.67 -21.38
CA ASP A 52 3.51 -7.68 -20.04
C ASP A 52 3.08 -6.25 -19.57
N GLY A 53 3.45 -5.21 -20.33
CA GLY A 53 3.02 -3.82 -20.12
C GLY A 53 3.79 -3.05 -19.05
N TYR A 54 4.95 -3.54 -18.61
CA TYR A 54 5.79 -2.89 -17.60
C TYR A 54 6.69 -1.79 -18.19
N ILE A 55 6.98 -1.86 -19.49
CA ILE A 55 7.80 -0.86 -20.19
C ILE A 55 7.23 -0.53 -21.58
N LYS A 56 7.65 0.62 -22.11
CA LYS A 56 7.53 0.99 -23.53
C LYS A 56 8.94 1.07 -24.09
N ALA A 57 9.27 0.17 -25.01
CA ALA A 57 10.58 0.12 -25.64
C ALA A 57 10.50 0.48 -27.12
N PHE A 58 11.45 1.29 -27.58
CA PHE A 58 11.73 1.55 -28.99
C PHE A 58 13.13 1.02 -29.30
N MET A 59 13.18 -0.13 -29.97
CA MET A 59 14.43 -0.79 -30.37
C MET A 59 14.82 -0.39 -31.79
N ALA A 60 16.06 0.05 -31.98
CA ALA A 60 16.68 0.19 -33.29
C ALA A 60 17.22 -1.16 -33.77
N THR A 61 17.46 -1.26 -35.08
CA THR A 61 17.90 -2.49 -35.76
C THR A 61 19.25 -3.04 -35.28
N GLY A 62 20.02 -2.26 -34.50
CA GLY A 62 21.31 -2.63 -33.92
C GLY A 62 21.27 -3.09 -32.45
N GLY A 63 20.09 -3.34 -31.87
CA GLY A 63 19.97 -3.80 -30.48
C GLY A 63 20.09 -2.70 -29.42
N GLU A 64 20.32 -1.46 -29.86
CA GLU A 64 20.23 -0.26 -29.05
C GLU A 64 18.80 0.30 -29.09
N GLY A 65 18.36 0.94 -28.02
CA GLY A 65 17.01 1.47 -27.96
C GLY A 65 16.77 2.44 -26.83
N LEU A 66 15.55 2.95 -26.79
CA LEU A 66 15.04 3.80 -25.72
C LEU A 66 13.93 3.07 -24.99
N VAL A 67 13.99 3.08 -23.66
CA VAL A 67 12.97 2.49 -22.80
C VAL A 67 12.42 3.55 -21.88
N ASP A 68 11.09 3.60 -21.81
CA ASP A 68 10.34 4.30 -20.78
C ASP A 68 9.62 3.26 -19.91
N ILE A 69 9.70 3.41 -18.60
CA ILE A 69 8.96 2.55 -17.68
C ILE A 69 7.49 3.01 -17.61
N THR A 70 6.54 2.08 -17.61
CA THR A 70 5.12 2.43 -17.47
C THR A 70 4.74 2.60 -15.99
N SER A 71 3.58 3.19 -15.72
CA SER A 71 3.03 3.24 -14.36
C SER A 71 2.95 1.85 -13.71
N ARG A 72 2.60 0.82 -14.49
CA ARG A 72 2.55 -0.56 -14.02
C ARG A 72 3.94 -1.12 -13.68
N GLY A 73 4.96 -0.78 -14.46
CA GLY A 73 6.35 -1.16 -14.17
C GLY A 73 6.92 -0.46 -12.94
N ILE A 74 6.52 0.80 -12.72
CA ILE A 74 6.83 1.56 -11.51
C ILE A 74 6.18 0.90 -10.30
N GLU A 75 4.86 0.68 -10.35
CA GLU A 75 4.10 0.03 -9.29
C GLU A 75 4.70 -1.33 -8.91
N TYR A 76 5.05 -2.17 -9.88
CA TYR A 76 5.71 -3.46 -9.62
C TYR A 76 7.07 -3.31 -8.90
N CYS A 77 7.87 -2.30 -9.25
CA CYS A 77 9.13 -2.02 -8.55
C CYS A 77 8.91 -1.42 -7.15
N GLU A 78 7.76 -0.78 -6.96
CA GLU A 78 7.34 -0.05 -5.77
C GLU A 78 6.31 -0.84 -4.95
N GLU A 79 6.10 -2.15 -5.17
CA GLU A 79 5.11 -2.93 -4.42
C GLU A 79 5.46 -3.13 -2.93
N ASP A 80 6.58 -2.54 -2.45
CA ASP A 80 6.90 -2.27 -1.03
C ASP A 80 6.69 -0.80 -0.59
N SER A 81 6.21 0.09 -1.47
CA SER A 81 6.18 1.54 -1.26
C SER A 81 5.13 2.26 -2.12
N TYR A 82 3.92 2.40 -1.58
CA TYR A 82 3.09 3.60 -1.81
C TYR A 82 3.57 4.80 -0.96
N SER A 83 4.78 4.74 -0.37
CA SER A 83 5.32 5.70 0.59
C SER A 83 6.39 6.65 0.02
N TYR A 84 6.75 6.55 -1.26
CA TYR A 84 7.71 7.47 -1.90
C TYR A 84 7.07 8.35 -2.97
N ARG A 85 6.47 9.47 -2.54
CA ARG A 85 6.19 10.60 -3.43
C ARG A 85 7.54 11.18 -3.87
N GLY A 86 7.78 11.23 -5.19
CA GLY A 86 8.93 11.89 -5.78
C GLY A 86 9.21 13.25 -5.16
N SER A 87 10.49 13.52 -4.92
CA SER A 87 11.00 14.73 -4.28
C SER A 87 10.44 16.00 -4.95
N SER A 88 9.61 16.72 -4.21
CA SER A 88 9.40 18.14 -4.46
C SER A 88 10.66 18.89 -4.04
N ILE A 89 11.03 19.91 -4.82
CA ILE A 89 12.16 20.81 -4.59
C ILE A 89 12.26 21.16 -3.10
N ILE A 90 13.45 20.94 -2.53
CA ILE A 90 13.76 21.12 -1.11
C ILE A 90 13.30 22.51 -0.66
N THR A 91 12.19 22.54 0.07
CA THR A 91 11.91 23.60 1.04
C THR A 91 12.07 22.92 2.38
N ASN A 92 13.10 23.30 3.14
CA ASN A 92 13.40 22.75 4.46
C ASN A 92 12.25 23.05 5.43
N ASN A 93 11.19 22.26 5.37
CA ASN A 93 10.12 22.24 6.35
C ASN A 93 10.48 21.17 7.36
N TYR A 94 11.06 21.58 8.48
CA TYR A 94 11.26 20.70 9.62
C TYR A 94 9.90 20.25 10.14
N SER A 95 9.52 19.00 9.87
CA SER A 95 8.41 18.33 10.55
C SER A 95 8.92 17.83 11.89
N ILE A 96 8.69 18.61 12.94
CA ILE A 96 8.97 18.16 14.31
C ILE A 96 7.79 17.26 14.71
N SER A 97 8.02 15.95 14.74
CA SER A 97 7.10 14.99 15.34
C SER A 97 7.42 14.87 16.83
N VAL A 98 6.46 15.19 17.69
CA VAL A 98 6.59 15.06 19.15
C VAL A 98 5.50 14.12 19.63
N ASN A 99 5.90 12.94 20.12
CA ASN A 99 5.01 11.96 20.73
C ASN A 99 5.21 11.95 22.26
N ASN A 100 4.11 11.86 23.02
CA ASN A 100 4.09 11.77 24.50
C ASN A 100 4.79 12.90 25.29
N SER A 101 4.50 14.17 24.98
CA SER A 101 5.02 15.30 25.77
C SER A 101 3.90 16.11 26.43
N HIS A 102 3.96 16.26 27.75
CA HIS A 102 3.05 17.11 28.53
C HIS A 102 3.64 18.53 28.65
N GLY A 103 2.86 19.55 28.28
CA GLY A 103 3.21 20.96 28.48
C GLY A 103 3.89 21.67 27.30
N ILE A 104 3.43 21.46 26.06
CA ILE A 104 3.94 22.21 24.91
C ILE A 104 3.13 23.50 24.73
N SER A 105 3.81 24.64 24.66
CA SER A 105 3.22 25.91 24.22
C SER A 105 3.65 26.17 22.78
N ILE A 106 2.67 26.22 21.86
CA ILE A 106 2.91 26.43 20.43
C ILE A 106 2.86 27.93 20.16
N VAL A 107 3.96 28.50 19.66
CA VAL A 107 4.00 29.89 19.21
C VAL A 107 3.29 29.99 17.86
N ASN A 108 2.32 30.91 17.79
CA ASN A 108 1.18 31.00 16.86
C ASN A 108 1.53 31.27 15.36
N SER A 109 2.60 30.69 14.80
CA SER A 109 3.06 30.99 13.43
C SER A 109 3.58 29.79 12.62
N SER A 110 3.24 28.56 13.01
CA SER A 110 3.62 27.34 12.27
C SER A 110 2.48 26.85 11.38
N THR A 111 2.64 26.94 10.05
CA THR A 111 1.60 26.65 9.04
C THR A 111 1.48 25.19 8.61
N ASN A 112 2.33 24.27 9.10
CA ASN A 112 2.35 22.86 8.64
C ASN A 112 2.52 21.86 9.80
N VAL A 113 1.77 22.03 10.89
CA VAL A 113 1.63 20.96 11.89
C VAL A 113 0.42 20.11 11.49
N ASN A 114 0.65 19.00 10.78
CA ASN A 114 -0.40 18.00 10.58
C ASN A 114 -0.42 17.08 11.81
N VAL A 115 -1.25 17.45 12.78
CA VAL A 115 -1.55 16.61 13.94
C VAL A 115 -2.52 15.54 13.47
N ASN A 116 -1.98 14.42 12.98
CA ASN A 116 -2.79 13.23 12.70
C ASN A 116 -3.06 12.53 14.04
N ILE A 117 -4.01 13.06 14.83
CA ILE A 117 -4.64 12.29 15.90
C ILE A 117 -5.58 11.32 15.19
N SER A 118 -5.03 10.27 14.59
CA SER A 118 -5.83 9.11 14.24
C SER A 118 -6.25 8.50 15.57
N ASN A 119 -7.55 8.60 15.85
CA ASN A 119 -8.22 8.08 17.03
C ASN A 119 -8.21 6.53 17.07
N ILE A 120 -7.07 5.88 16.79
CA ILE A 120 -6.89 4.42 16.81
C ILE A 120 -7.28 3.87 18.17
N ASP A 121 -6.95 4.57 19.26
CA ASP A 121 -7.37 4.18 20.60
C ASP A 121 -8.90 4.22 20.77
N ASP A 122 -9.60 5.17 20.14
CA ASP A 122 -11.06 5.23 20.19
C ASP A 122 -11.70 4.15 19.30
N ILE A 123 -11.09 3.83 18.16
CA ILE A 123 -11.50 2.71 17.30
C ILE A 123 -11.34 1.40 18.08
N LYS A 124 -10.19 1.18 18.74
CA LYS A 124 -9.94 -0.02 19.55
C LYS A 124 -10.93 -0.13 20.71
N LYS A 125 -11.18 0.96 21.43
CA LYS A 125 -12.21 0.99 22.49
C LYS A 125 -13.61 0.65 21.96
N LYS A 126 -14.01 1.20 20.81
CA LYS A 126 -15.33 0.89 20.21
C LYS A 126 -15.42 -0.55 19.74
N ILE A 127 -14.33 -1.12 19.21
CA ILE A 127 -14.28 -2.53 18.85
C ILE A 127 -14.42 -3.42 20.09
N GLU A 128 -13.75 -3.10 21.20
CA GLU A 128 -13.91 -3.84 22.45
C GLU A 128 -15.36 -3.75 22.99
N GLN A 129 -15.96 -2.56 22.91
CA GLN A 129 -17.38 -2.38 23.23
C GLN A 129 -18.28 -3.26 22.35
N LEU A 130 -18.00 -3.32 21.04
CA LEU A 130 -18.74 -4.17 20.11
C LEU A 130 -18.63 -5.66 20.46
N VAL A 131 -17.42 -6.15 20.79
CA VAL A 131 -17.22 -7.53 21.25
C VAL A 131 -18.05 -7.82 22.49
N ASN A 132 -18.01 -6.91 23.49
CA ASN A 132 -18.77 -7.06 24.72
C ASN A 132 -20.29 -7.10 24.45
N VAL A 133 -20.80 -6.25 23.56
CA VAL A 133 -22.22 -6.24 23.20
C VAL A 133 -22.63 -7.54 22.48
N VAL A 134 -21.82 -8.03 21.54
CA VAL A 134 -22.07 -9.32 20.86
C VAL A 134 -22.11 -10.47 21.87
N GLN A 135 -21.18 -10.49 22.84
CA GLN A 135 -21.11 -11.55 23.84
C GLN A 135 -22.30 -11.51 24.83
N THR A 136 -22.68 -10.31 25.28
CA THR A 136 -23.71 -10.12 26.32
C THR A 136 -25.15 -10.15 25.81
N THR A 137 -25.39 -9.90 24.52
CA THR A 137 -26.74 -9.96 23.94
C THR A 137 -27.25 -11.40 23.95
N SER A 138 -28.33 -11.68 24.70
CA SER A 138 -28.93 -13.02 24.83
C SER A 138 -29.56 -13.54 23.54
N ASP A 139 -30.00 -12.62 22.67
CA ASP A 139 -30.86 -12.93 21.53
C ASP A 139 -30.08 -13.41 20.30
N ILE A 140 -28.76 -13.47 20.41
CA ILE A 140 -27.86 -13.95 19.35
C ILE A 140 -27.53 -15.41 19.63
N SER A 141 -27.75 -16.27 18.63
CA SER A 141 -27.35 -17.68 18.70
C SER A 141 -25.83 -17.81 18.92
N HIS A 142 -25.40 -18.89 19.56
CA HIS A 142 -23.97 -19.12 19.80
C HIS A 142 -23.14 -19.12 18.50
N ASN A 143 -23.69 -19.67 17.41
CA ASN A 143 -23.03 -19.69 16.11
C ASN A 143 -22.87 -18.28 15.54
N ASN A 144 -23.93 -17.46 15.57
CA ASN A 144 -23.85 -16.09 15.08
C ASN A 144 -22.89 -15.24 15.92
N LYS A 145 -22.83 -15.45 17.25
CA LYS A 145 -21.84 -14.78 18.12
C LYS A 145 -20.42 -15.10 17.68
N LYS A 146 -20.14 -16.38 17.39
CA LYS A 146 -18.83 -16.83 16.95
C LYS A 146 -18.43 -16.19 15.61
N GLU A 147 -19.30 -16.25 14.61
CA GLU A 147 -19.05 -15.67 13.28
C GLU A 147 -18.84 -14.15 13.34
N MET A 148 -19.61 -13.44 14.17
CA MET A 148 -19.45 -12.01 14.36
C MET A 148 -18.13 -11.67 15.06
N ILE A 149 -17.70 -12.47 16.04
CA ILE A 149 -16.40 -12.28 16.71
C ILE A 149 -15.25 -12.52 15.74
N GLU A 150 -15.32 -13.56 14.90
CA GLU A 150 -14.31 -13.84 13.86
C GLU A 150 -14.16 -12.65 12.90
N CYS A 151 -15.27 -12.06 12.45
CA CYS A 151 -15.23 -10.85 11.62
C CYS A 151 -14.62 -9.65 12.37
N ILE A 152 -14.94 -9.50 13.67
CA ILE A 152 -14.37 -8.42 14.49
C ILE A 152 -12.86 -8.59 14.68
N ASP A 153 -12.37 -9.81 14.87
CA ASP A 153 -10.94 -10.08 15.00
C ASP A 153 -10.17 -9.89 13.68
N GLU A 154 -10.80 -10.21 12.55
CA GLU A 154 -10.26 -9.89 11.22
C GLU A 154 -10.18 -8.37 10.98
N ILE A 155 -11.18 -7.61 11.45
CA ILE A 155 -11.17 -6.14 11.45
C ILE A 155 -9.99 -5.61 12.28
N LYS A 156 -9.81 -6.11 13.51
CA LYS A 156 -8.67 -5.72 14.37
C LYS A 156 -7.33 -6.01 13.70
N THR A 157 -7.16 -7.23 13.19
CA THR A 157 -5.92 -7.67 12.55
C THR A 157 -5.59 -6.81 11.34
N SER A 158 -6.61 -6.44 10.56
CA SER A 158 -6.43 -5.53 9.42
C SER A 158 -6.02 -4.13 9.87
N LEU A 159 -6.65 -3.59 10.92
CA LEU A 159 -6.31 -2.27 11.47
C LEU A 159 -4.90 -2.22 12.06
N ASP A 160 -4.47 -3.28 12.76
CA ASP A 160 -3.10 -3.38 13.29
C ASP A 160 -2.05 -3.51 12.15
N GLN A 161 -2.46 -3.98 10.97
CA GLN A 161 -1.64 -4.00 9.75
C GLN A 161 -1.79 -2.74 8.89
N ASP A 162 -2.46 -1.70 9.37
CA ASP A 162 -2.77 -0.46 8.64
C ASP A 162 -3.53 -0.70 7.32
N LYS A 163 -4.37 -1.75 7.28
CA LYS A 163 -5.23 -2.14 6.15
C LYS A 163 -6.69 -1.85 6.44
N LYS A 164 -7.45 -1.53 5.39
CA LYS A 164 -8.90 -1.31 5.45
C LYS A 164 -9.68 -2.64 5.38
N PRO A 165 -10.40 -3.07 6.43
CA PRO A 165 -11.08 -4.37 6.49
C PRO A 165 -12.44 -4.37 5.78
N LYS A 166 -12.48 -4.06 4.47
CA LYS A 166 -13.74 -3.88 3.75
C LYS A 166 -14.65 -5.12 3.80
N PHE A 167 -14.11 -6.30 3.50
CA PHE A 167 -14.90 -7.53 3.42
C PHE A 167 -15.40 -8.02 4.78
N ALA A 168 -14.53 -8.08 5.78
CA ALA A 168 -14.90 -8.45 7.14
C ALA A 168 -15.93 -7.48 7.74
N PHE A 169 -15.81 -6.19 7.42
CA PHE A 169 -16.76 -5.17 7.86
C PHE A 169 -18.13 -5.27 7.16
N ASP A 170 -18.15 -5.53 5.85
CA ASP A 170 -19.41 -5.77 5.11
C ASP A 170 -20.13 -7.03 5.64
N ALA A 171 -19.39 -8.10 5.93
CA ALA A 171 -19.92 -9.33 6.53
C ALA A 171 -20.47 -9.07 7.94
N LEU A 172 -19.73 -8.33 8.77
CA LEU A 172 -20.18 -7.91 10.10
C LEU A 172 -21.47 -7.08 10.02
N LEU A 173 -21.57 -6.13 9.10
CA LEU A 173 -22.78 -5.32 8.92
C LEU A 173 -23.99 -6.17 8.50
N ALA A 174 -23.80 -7.12 7.59
CA ALA A 174 -24.87 -8.02 7.16
C ALA A 174 -25.43 -8.84 8.33
N MET A 175 -24.55 -9.36 9.20
CA MET A 175 -24.96 -10.08 10.42
C MET A 175 -25.56 -9.16 11.48
N ALA A 176 -24.98 -7.96 11.64
CA ALA A 176 -25.40 -6.98 12.64
C ALA A 176 -26.77 -6.37 12.33
N ASN A 177 -27.24 -6.40 11.08
CA ASN A 177 -28.49 -5.78 10.63
C ASN A 177 -29.73 -6.27 11.40
N ASN A 178 -29.66 -7.48 11.96
CA ASN A 178 -30.74 -8.05 12.77
C ASN A 178 -30.71 -7.58 14.24
N PHE A 179 -29.70 -6.82 14.65
CA PHE A 179 -29.45 -6.43 16.04
C PHE A 179 -29.11 -4.94 16.13
N ALA A 180 -30.10 -4.09 16.43
CA ALA A 180 -29.98 -2.63 16.38
C ALA A 180 -28.79 -2.06 17.17
N GLY A 181 -28.50 -2.59 18.37
CA GLY A 181 -27.38 -2.15 19.19
C GLY A 181 -26.01 -2.44 18.56
N ILE A 182 -25.90 -3.57 17.87
CA ILE A 182 -24.69 -3.98 17.16
C ILE A 182 -24.56 -3.21 15.85
N SER A 183 -25.66 -3.05 15.09
CA SER A 183 -25.64 -2.26 13.85
C SER A 183 -25.15 -0.83 14.12
N THR A 184 -25.64 -0.21 15.19
CA THR A 184 -25.27 1.17 15.57
C THR A 184 -23.77 1.27 15.84
N LEU A 185 -23.24 0.37 16.67
CA LEU A 185 -21.80 0.34 16.99
C LEU A 185 -20.95 0.00 15.76
N ALA A 186 -21.37 -0.94 14.93
CA ALA A 186 -20.70 -1.27 13.69
C ALA A 186 -20.62 -0.06 12.76
N ILE A 187 -21.73 0.68 12.56
CA ILE A 187 -21.77 1.90 11.75
C ILE A 187 -20.85 2.99 12.32
N GLU A 188 -20.82 3.19 13.64
CA GLU A 188 -19.91 4.15 14.28
C GLU A 188 -18.44 3.80 14.03
N ILE A 189 -18.09 2.51 14.16
CA ILE A 189 -16.75 2.01 13.82
C ILE A 189 -16.46 2.24 12.33
N GLY A 190 -17.42 1.97 11.44
CA GLY A 190 -17.28 2.20 10.01
C GLY A 190 -17.01 3.67 9.66
N LYS A 191 -17.68 4.61 10.34
CA LYS A 191 -17.41 6.04 10.16
C LYS A 191 -15.99 6.41 10.57
N LEU A 192 -15.47 5.82 11.65
CA LEU A 192 -14.10 6.08 12.09
C LEU A 192 -13.04 5.44 11.17
N ILE A 193 -13.34 4.28 10.58
CA ILE A 193 -12.42 3.56 9.69
C ILE A 193 -12.43 4.12 8.26
N PHE A 194 -13.61 4.49 7.74
CA PHE A 194 -13.82 4.82 6.33
C PHE A 194 -14.22 6.28 6.07
N GLY A 195 -14.55 7.06 7.10
CA GLY A 195 -15.06 8.43 6.97
C GLY A 195 -14.00 9.54 6.92
N GLY A 196 -12.76 9.19 6.58
CA GLY A 196 -11.64 10.12 6.36
C GLY A 196 -11.32 10.31 4.88
#